data_AF-A0A7S2BAU9-F1
#
_entry.id   AF-A0A7S2BAU9-F1
#
_cell.length_a   1.000
_cell.length_b   1.000
_cell.length_c   1.000
_cell.angle_alpha   90.00
_cell.angle_beta   90.00
_cell.angle_gamma   90.00
#
_symmetry.space_group_name_H-M   'P 1'
#
loop_
_entity.id
_entity.type
_entity.pdbx_description
1 polymer ?
#
loop_
_entity_poly.entity_id
_entity_poly.type
_entity_poly.pdbx_seq_one_letter_code
_entity_poly.pdbx_strand_id
1 'polypeptide(L)'
;DAIALMNYTGANGVMSAEGLLSDPALFGRRVRAGVASMTSVDEAMAQRTRYSEPDPSTAEPVGALWPASGTEGCDLLREYLELTREYATPMRMVRAHAHRMLGEWLKEFHDVRDKLVRCHGTPEEYRNQLLEVSDELRACIVRTERDFPVEKLTDRALRRLEEAKELEERKAEAIRQQAAEESMLASL
;
A
#
# COMPACT_ATOMS: atom_id res chain seq x y z
N ASP A 1 12.30 6.14 4.57
CA ASP A 1 12.57 7.50 4.07
C ASP A 1 12.77 8.54 5.17
N ALA A 2 11.78 8.79 6.04
CA ALA A 2 11.85 9.81 7.10
C ALA A 2 13.15 9.81 7.92
N ILE A 3 13.56 8.65 8.47
CA ILE A 3 14.75 8.52 9.33
C ILE A 3 16.03 8.77 8.52
N ALA A 4 16.14 8.18 7.32
CA ALA A 4 17.28 8.37 6.45
C ALA A 4 17.47 9.85 6.06
N LEU A 5 16.38 10.56 5.79
CA LEU A 5 16.41 11.99 5.50
C LEU A 5 16.87 12.82 6.69
N MET A 6 16.40 12.53 7.92
CA MET A 6 16.87 13.24 9.12
C MET A 6 18.36 12.99 9.37
N ASN A 7 18.83 11.75 9.21
CA ASN A 7 20.25 11.40 9.34
C ASN A 7 21.12 12.10 8.30
N TYR A 8 20.64 12.20 7.06
CA TYR A 8 21.37 12.85 5.97
C TYR A 8 21.41 14.38 6.10
N THR A 9 20.30 14.98 6.53
CA THR A 9 20.15 16.45 6.58
C THR A 9 20.54 17.07 7.92
N GLY A 10 20.60 16.28 8.99
CA GLY A 10 20.75 16.77 10.36
C GLY A 10 19.49 17.47 10.91
N ALA A 11 18.35 17.39 10.19
CA ALA A 11 17.09 17.98 10.64
C ALA A 11 16.49 17.20 11.83
N ASN A 12 15.84 17.92 12.76
CA ASN A 12 15.18 17.32 13.93
C ASN A 12 13.77 16.79 13.65
N GLY A 13 13.28 16.91 12.41
CA GLY A 13 11.96 16.47 12.02
C GLY A 13 11.76 16.49 10.52
N VAL A 14 10.74 15.77 10.06
CA VAL A 14 10.30 15.73 8.66
C VAL A 14 8.81 16.00 8.58
N MET A 15 8.39 16.63 7.49
CA MET A 15 6.98 16.83 7.16
C MET A 15 6.61 15.88 6.03
N SER A 16 5.56 15.08 6.22
CA SER A 16 4.97 14.29 5.13
C SER A 16 3.85 15.09 4.49
N ALA A 17 3.74 15.00 3.16
CA ALA A 17 2.67 15.61 2.39
C ALA A 17 1.98 14.55 1.53
N GLU A 18 2.57 14.19 0.39
CA GLU A 18 1.95 13.30 -0.60
C GLU A 18 1.59 11.92 -0.03
N GLY A 19 2.43 11.35 0.84
CA GLY A 19 2.16 10.05 1.46
C GLY A 19 0.88 10.01 2.29
N LEU A 20 0.47 11.13 2.88
CA LEU A 20 -0.76 11.20 3.70
C LEU A 20 -2.04 11.13 2.87
N LEU A 21 -1.95 11.40 1.56
CA LEU A 21 -3.11 11.37 0.67
C LEU A 21 -3.43 9.95 0.21
N SER A 22 -2.43 9.07 0.18
CA SER A 22 -2.61 7.63 -0.05
C SER A 22 -2.87 6.89 1.25
N ASP A 23 -2.24 7.34 2.35
CA ASP A 23 -2.33 6.71 3.64
C ASP A 23 -2.47 7.74 4.78
N PRO A 24 -3.70 8.12 5.14
CA PRO A 24 -3.94 9.04 6.24
C PRO A 24 -3.45 8.52 7.60
N ALA A 25 -3.30 7.21 7.76
CA ALA A 25 -2.90 6.56 9.01
C ALA A 25 -1.38 6.32 9.11
N LEU A 26 -0.58 6.87 8.19
CA LEU A 26 0.88 6.75 8.11
C LEU A 26 1.59 6.93 9.46
N PHE A 27 1.12 7.87 10.28
CA PHE A 27 1.70 8.15 11.59
C PHE A 27 1.09 7.30 12.72
N GLY A 28 -0.14 6.80 12.55
CA GLY A 28 -0.86 6.03 13.58
C GLY A 28 -0.35 4.61 13.74
N ARG A 29 0.13 3.98 12.65
CA ARG A 29 0.63 2.59 12.70
C ARG A 29 1.91 2.44 13.54
N ARG A 30 2.79 3.44 13.53
CA ARG A 30 3.99 3.46 14.37
C ARG A 30 3.65 3.57 15.87
N VAL A 31 2.54 4.23 16.21
CA VAL A 31 2.06 4.33 17.60
C VAL A 31 1.51 2.99 18.09
N ARG A 32 0.79 2.23 17.24
CA ARG A 32 0.20 0.93 17.64
C ARG A 32 1.23 -0.17 17.88
N ALA A 33 2.35 -0.19 17.13
CA ALA A 33 3.43 -1.14 17.37
C ALA A 33 4.07 -0.99 18.76
N GLY A 34 4.13 0.24 19.30
CA GLY A 34 4.58 0.49 20.68
C GLY A 34 3.53 0.13 21.73
N VAL A 35 2.25 0.44 21.46
CA VAL A 35 1.15 0.30 22.42
C VAL A 35 0.68 -1.15 22.61
N ALA A 36 0.82 -2.03 21.61
CA ALA A 36 0.42 -3.44 21.72
C ALA A 36 1.20 -4.24 22.79
N SER A 37 2.31 -3.71 23.31
CA SER A 37 3.11 -4.32 24.38
C SER A 37 2.77 -3.82 25.79
N MET A 38 1.83 -2.88 25.95
CA MET A 38 1.68 -2.12 27.20
C MET A 38 0.32 -2.34 27.88
N THR A 39 0.36 -2.51 29.20
CA THR A 39 -0.79 -2.93 30.02
C THR A 39 -1.50 -1.77 30.71
N SER A 40 -1.07 -0.51 30.52
CA SER A 40 -1.71 0.66 31.15
C SER A 40 -1.82 1.90 30.24
N VAL A 41 -2.91 2.65 30.44
CA VAL A 41 -3.23 3.90 29.70
C VAL A 41 -2.29 5.05 30.10
N ASP A 42 -1.80 5.04 31.34
CA ASP A 42 -0.91 6.08 31.88
C ASP A 42 0.51 6.00 31.28
N GLU A 43 1.02 4.80 31.01
CA GLU A 43 2.33 4.60 30.34
C GLU A 43 2.30 5.01 28.86
N ALA A 44 1.19 4.76 28.17
CA ALA A 44 1.00 5.16 26.78
C ALA A 44 1.00 6.69 26.60
N MET A 45 0.47 7.44 27.59
CA MET A 45 0.54 8.89 27.61
C MET A 45 1.95 9.43 27.93
N ALA A 46 2.69 8.77 28.82
CA ALA A 46 4.04 9.19 29.22
C ALA A 46 5.08 9.04 28.10
N GLN A 47 4.94 8.03 27.22
CA GLN A 47 5.84 7.83 26.08
C GLN A 47 5.50 8.66 24.83
N ARG A 48 4.36 9.37 24.82
CA ARG A 48 3.96 10.27 23.71
C ARG A 48 4.97 11.39 23.42
N THR A 49 5.93 11.60 24.32
CA THR A 49 6.97 12.65 24.26
C THR A 49 8.39 12.13 24.00
N ARG A 50 8.62 10.82 23.86
CA ARG A 50 9.97 10.29 23.57
C ARG A 50 9.98 9.56 22.24
N TYR A 51 10.59 10.20 21.24
CA TYR A 51 11.14 9.48 20.10
C TYR A 51 12.18 8.49 20.65
N SER A 52 11.85 7.22 20.74
CA SER A 52 12.85 6.16 20.90
C SER A 52 13.27 5.73 19.50
N GLU A 53 14.58 5.67 19.25
CA GLU A 53 15.11 5.16 17.99
C GLU A 53 14.63 3.71 17.78
N PRO A 54 14.14 3.35 16.58
CA PRO A 54 13.72 2.00 16.30
C PRO A 54 14.93 1.06 16.17
N ASP A 55 14.79 -0.14 16.73
CA ASP A 55 15.74 -1.23 16.54
C ASP A 55 15.83 -1.60 15.04
N PRO A 56 16.98 -1.46 14.39
CA PRO A 56 17.16 -1.70 12.96
C PRO A 56 16.88 -3.16 12.55
N SER A 57 16.81 -4.10 13.50
CA SER A 57 16.48 -5.51 13.23
C SER A 57 14.97 -5.78 13.07
N THR A 58 14.11 -4.83 13.46
CA THR A 58 12.63 -4.93 13.39
C THR A 58 12.01 -4.05 12.31
N ALA A 59 12.84 -3.46 11.45
CA ALA A 59 12.36 -2.61 10.36
C ALA A 59 11.60 -3.47 9.33
N GLU A 60 10.27 -3.43 9.39
CA GLU A 60 9.38 -3.88 8.32
C GLU A 60 9.91 -3.38 6.97
N PRO A 61 9.93 -4.22 5.92
CA PRO A 61 10.55 -3.88 4.65
C PRO A 61 10.00 -2.55 4.14
N VAL A 62 10.94 -1.65 3.83
CA VAL A 62 10.68 -0.31 3.28
C VAL A 62 9.99 -0.49 1.92
N GLY A 63 8.66 -0.49 1.96
CA GLY A 63 7.79 -0.91 0.85
C GLY A 63 6.39 -1.29 1.33
N ALA A 64 6.25 -1.71 2.60
CA ALA A 64 4.97 -2.00 3.26
C ALA A 64 4.28 -0.74 3.81
N LEU A 65 4.20 0.33 3.01
CA LEU A 65 3.37 1.52 3.30
C LEU A 65 1.90 1.27 2.91
N TRP A 66 1.45 0.04 3.04
CA TRP A 66 0.08 -0.35 2.80
C TRP A 66 -0.71 -0.18 4.10
N PRO A 67 -2.03 0.07 4.05
CA PRO A 67 -2.89 -0.20 5.18
C PRO A 67 -2.54 -1.58 5.79
N ALA A 68 -2.42 -1.63 7.12
CA ALA A 68 -2.01 -2.81 7.89
C ALA A 68 -2.96 -4.01 7.70
N SER A 69 -4.13 -3.79 7.09
CA SER A 69 -5.04 -4.83 6.62
C SER A 69 -5.61 -4.45 5.27
N GLY A 70 -6.06 -5.43 4.49
CA GLY A 70 -6.62 -5.19 3.15
C GLY A 70 -7.74 -4.14 3.13
N THR A 71 -8.53 -4.01 4.21
CA THR A 71 -9.73 -3.15 4.26
C THR A 71 -9.51 -1.78 4.91
N GLU A 72 -8.37 -1.53 5.54
CA GLU A 72 -8.21 -0.31 6.36
C GLU A 72 -8.33 0.98 5.52
N GLY A 73 -7.97 0.95 4.23
CA GLY A 73 -8.24 2.08 3.33
C GLY A 73 -9.74 2.42 3.19
N CYS A 74 -10.61 1.41 3.14
CA CYS A 74 -12.06 1.57 3.11
C CYS A 74 -12.59 2.12 4.45
N ASP A 75 -12.07 1.59 5.56
CA ASP A 75 -12.47 2.00 6.90
C ASP A 75 -12.08 3.47 7.16
N LEU A 76 -10.86 3.87 6.78
CA LEU A 76 -10.38 5.25 6.86
C LEU A 76 -11.16 6.19 5.93
N LEU A 77 -11.52 5.75 4.72
CA LEU A 77 -12.32 6.57 3.82
C LEU A 77 -13.69 6.85 4.43
N ARG A 78 -14.32 5.86 5.06
CA ARG A 78 -15.60 6.03 5.73
C ARG A 78 -15.53 7.06 6.86
N GLU A 79 -14.51 6.98 7.71
CA GLU A 79 -14.26 7.98 8.77
C GLU A 79 -14.02 9.38 8.18
N TYR A 80 -13.21 9.45 7.11
CA TYR A 80 -12.94 10.70 6.42
C TYR A 80 -14.22 11.33 5.83
N LEU A 81 -15.13 10.54 5.26
CA LEU A 81 -16.39 11.03 4.71
C LEU A 81 -17.30 11.63 5.80
N GLU A 82 -17.31 11.06 7.01
CA GLU A 82 -18.04 11.63 8.15
C GLU A 82 -17.46 13.00 8.54
N LEU A 83 -16.13 13.13 8.57
CA LEU A 83 -15.50 14.43 8.80
C LEU A 83 -15.85 15.44 7.70
N THR A 84 -15.94 15.04 6.44
CA THR A 84 -16.35 15.96 5.36
C THR A 84 -17.81 16.40 5.44
N ARG A 85 -18.62 15.71 6.24
CA ARG A 85 -20.00 16.10 6.55
C ARG A 85 -20.02 17.23 7.58
N GLU A 86 -19.20 17.12 8.63
CA GLU A 86 -19.06 18.15 9.66
C GLU A 86 -18.32 19.39 9.12
N TYR A 87 -17.26 19.16 8.35
CA TYR A 87 -16.41 20.20 7.79
C TYR A 87 -16.59 20.24 6.27
N ALA A 88 -17.40 21.21 5.81
CA ALA A 88 -17.74 21.38 4.41
C ALA A 88 -16.48 21.42 3.52
N THR A 89 -16.30 20.36 2.72
CA THR A 89 -15.13 20.16 1.87
C THR A 89 -15.56 20.06 0.41
N PRO A 90 -14.85 20.69 -0.55
CA PRO A 90 -15.14 20.52 -1.97
C PRO A 90 -14.98 19.05 -2.39
N MET A 91 -16.06 18.43 -2.88
CA MET A 91 -16.07 16.99 -3.25
C MET A 91 -15.03 16.61 -4.32
N ARG A 92 -14.58 17.56 -5.14
CA ARG A 92 -13.48 17.34 -6.09
C ARG A 92 -12.18 16.89 -5.40
N MET A 93 -11.91 17.37 -4.19
CA MET A 93 -10.74 16.98 -3.40
C MET A 93 -10.95 15.61 -2.77
N VAL A 94 -12.15 15.39 -2.20
CA VAL A 94 -12.55 14.11 -1.62
C VAL A 94 -12.45 12.99 -2.66
N ARG A 95 -12.86 13.25 -3.91
CA ARG A 95 -12.70 12.33 -5.04
C ARG A 95 -11.25 11.91 -5.25
N ALA A 96 -10.33 12.88 -5.30
CA ALA A 96 -8.92 12.60 -5.50
C ALA A 96 -8.35 11.76 -4.35
N HIS A 97 -8.76 12.04 -3.11
CA HIS A 97 -8.33 11.27 -1.93
C HIS A 97 -8.89 9.85 -1.96
N ALA A 98 -10.18 9.66 -2.27
CA ALA A 98 -10.79 8.34 -2.39
C ALA A 98 -10.05 7.47 -3.43
N HIS A 99 -9.71 8.03 -4.60
CA HIS A 99 -8.93 7.33 -5.62
C HIS A 99 -7.52 6.95 -5.14
N ARG A 100 -6.87 7.79 -4.31
CA ARG A 100 -5.53 7.49 -3.79
C ARG A 100 -5.56 6.44 -2.68
N MET A 101 -6.48 6.58 -1.73
CA MET A 101 -6.63 5.65 -0.60
C MET A 101 -7.03 4.24 -1.04
N LEU A 102 -7.86 4.12 -2.08
CA LEU A 102 -8.37 2.83 -2.57
C LEU A 102 -7.60 2.31 -3.80
N GLY A 103 -6.64 3.08 -4.31
CA GLY A 103 -6.15 3.01 -5.69
C GLY A 103 -5.67 1.63 -6.14
N GLU A 104 -4.85 0.93 -5.35
CA GLU A 104 -4.32 -0.37 -5.79
C GLU A 104 -5.40 -1.46 -5.80
N TRP A 105 -6.33 -1.47 -4.85
CA TRP A 105 -7.47 -2.40 -4.89
C TRP A 105 -8.41 -2.11 -6.05
N LEU A 106 -8.57 -0.84 -6.43
CA LEU A 106 -9.34 -0.45 -7.61
C LEU A 106 -8.67 -0.85 -8.94
N LYS A 107 -7.36 -1.11 -8.95
CA LYS A 107 -6.68 -1.71 -10.11
C LYS A 107 -7.07 -3.17 -10.28
N GLU A 108 -7.36 -3.89 -9.20
CA GLU A 108 -7.84 -5.27 -9.30
C GLU A 108 -9.36 -5.33 -9.57
N PHE A 109 -10.15 -4.53 -8.84
CA PHE A 109 -11.62 -4.54 -8.93
C PHE A 109 -12.13 -3.43 -9.86
N HIS A 110 -11.97 -3.63 -11.16
CA HIS A 110 -12.35 -2.65 -12.18
C HIS A 110 -13.84 -2.26 -12.15
N ASP A 111 -14.75 -3.18 -11.85
CA ASP A 111 -16.18 -2.88 -11.77
C ASP A 111 -16.49 -1.83 -10.68
N VAL A 112 -15.83 -1.96 -9.52
CA VAL A 112 -15.97 -1.03 -8.40
C VAL A 112 -15.30 0.31 -8.72
N ARG A 113 -14.15 0.28 -9.41
CA ARG A 113 -13.49 1.49 -9.93
C ARG A 113 -14.40 2.26 -10.87
N ASP A 114 -15.11 1.57 -11.76
CA ASP A 114 -16.00 2.22 -12.72
C ASP A 114 -17.23 2.83 -12.03
N LYS A 115 -17.72 2.21 -10.95
CA LYS A 115 -18.74 2.81 -10.07
C LYS A 115 -18.24 4.10 -9.41
N LEU A 116 -17.03 4.09 -8.85
CA LEU A 116 -16.40 5.29 -8.27
C LEU A 116 -16.30 6.44 -9.28
N VAL A 117 -15.90 6.13 -10.52
CA VAL A 117 -15.78 7.14 -11.59
C VAL A 117 -17.13 7.77 -11.93
N ARG A 118 -18.20 6.97 -11.86
CA ARG A 118 -19.58 7.38 -12.14
C ARG A 118 -20.24 8.12 -10.98
N CYS A 119 -19.64 8.22 -9.80
CA CYS A 119 -20.21 9.03 -8.73
C CYS A 119 -20.39 10.49 -9.17
N HIS A 120 -21.55 11.08 -8.88
CA HIS A 120 -21.95 12.44 -9.26
C HIS A 120 -23.14 12.91 -8.42
N GLY A 121 -23.44 14.21 -8.49
CA GLY A 121 -24.60 14.81 -7.83
C GLY A 121 -24.21 15.87 -6.81
N THR A 122 -25.12 16.12 -5.87
CA THR A 122 -24.90 17.00 -4.72
C THR A 122 -23.82 16.44 -3.79
N PRO A 123 -23.21 17.26 -2.90
CA PRO A 123 -22.22 16.75 -1.96
C PRO A 123 -22.71 15.61 -1.08
N GLU A 124 -24.00 15.59 -0.73
CA GLU A 124 -24.59 14.51 0.06
C GLU A 124 -24.77 13.22 -0.74
N GLU A 125 -25.34 13.31 -1.93
CA GLU A 125 -25.46 12.15 -2.84
C GLU A 125 -24.10 11.57 -3.17
N TYR A 126 -23.11 12.42 -3.47
CA TYR A 126 -21.75 12.00 -3.79
C TYR A 126 -21.11 11.25 -2.62
N ARG A 127 -21.25 11.75 -1.37
CA ARG A 127 -20.76 11.05 -0.18
C ARG A 127 -21.44 9.69 0.00
N ASN A 128 -22.76 9.62 -0.15
CA ASN A 128 -23.50 8.36 -0.01
C ASN A 128 -23.04 7.33 -1.04
N GLN A 129 -22.84 7.74 -2.30
CA GLN A 129 -22.29 6.87 -3.34
C GLN A 129 -20.85 6.42 -3.02
N LEU A 130 -20.01 7.29 -2.45
CA LEU A 130 -18.66 6.90 -2.03
C LEU A 130 -18.68 5.89 -0.88
N LEU A 131 -19.62 6.00 0.06
CA LEU A 131 -19.82 5.02 1.12
C LEU A 131 -20.21 3.66 0.53
N GLU A 132 -21.17 3.63 -0.39
CA GLU A 132 -21.59 2.40 -1.08
C GLU A 132 -20.43 1.74 -1.83
N VAL A 133 -19.65 2.53 -2.58
CA VAL A 133 -18.46 2.04 -3.29
C VAL A 133 -17.41 1.49 -2.31
N SER A 134 -17.21 2.17 -1.17
CA SER A 134 -16.26 1.75 -0.14
C SER A 134 -16.69 0.42 0.49
N ASP A 135 -17.97 0.25 0.81
CA ASP A 135 -18.53 -0.99 1.37
C ASP A 135 -18.47 -2.14 0.38
N GLU A 136 -18.76 -1.89 -0.90
CA GLU A 136 -18.64 -2.90 -1.95
C GLU A 136 -17.18 -3.33 -2.15
N LEU A 137 -16.25 -2.37 -2.22
CA LEU A 137 -14.83 -2.68 -2.34
C LEU A 137 -14.34 -3.51 -1.14
N ARG A 138 -14.75 -3.12 0.07
CA ARG A 138 -14.45 -3.84 1.31
C ARG A 138 -14.96 -5.29 1.23
N ALA A 139 -16.19 -5.51 0.77
CA ALA A 139 -16.74 -6.85 0.59
C ALA A 139 -15.95 -7.67 -0.46
N CYS A 140 -15.54 -7.05 -1.57
CA CYS A 140 -14.66 -7.68 -2.56
C CYS A 140 -13.33 -8.10 -1.95
N ILE A 141 -12.67 -7.23 -1.18
CA ILE A 141 -11.38 -7.49 -0.53
C ILE A 141 -11.51 -8.66 0.46
N VAL A 142 -12.51 -8.64 1.34
CA VAL A 142 -12.73 -9.69 2.34
C VAL A 142 -12.90 -11.06 1.67
N ARG A 143 -13.61 -11.13 0.54
CA ARG A 143 -13.79 -12.38 -0.23
C ARG A 143 -12.49 -12.94 -0.80
N THR A 144 -11.44 -12.12 -0.94
CA THR A 144 -10.14 -12.60 -1.42
C THR A 144 -9.30 -13.26 -0.34
N GLU A 145 -9.64 -13.04 0.95
CA GLU A 145 -8.84 -13.48 2.11
C GLU A 145 -7.39 -12.98 2.07
N ARG A 146 -7.13 -11.86 1.37
CA ARG A 146 -5.82 -11.23 1.22
C ARG A 146 -5.80 -9.81 1.78
N ASP A 147 -4.61 -9.43 2.23
CA ASP A 147 -4.33 -8.05 2.67
C ASP A 147 -3.73 -7.17 1.56
N PHE A 148 -3.37 -7.75 0.42
CA PHE A 148 -2.75 -7.05 -0.71
C PHE A 148 -3.44 -7.34 -2.05
N PRO A 149 -3.53 -6.34 -2.94
CA PRO A 149 -4.06 -6.52 -4.29
C PRO A 149 -3.08 -7.30 -5.16
N VAL A 150 -3.63 -8.07 -6.10
CA VAL A 150 -2.90 -8.80 -7.12
C VAL A 150 -3.47 -8.36 -8.46
N GLU A 151 -2.69 -7.53 -9.16
CA GLU A 151 -3.05 -7.14 -10.52
C GLU A 151 -3.02 -8.38 -11.41
N LYS A 152 -4.16 -8.70 -12.04
CA LYS A 152 -4.20 -9.77 -13.03
C LYS A 152 -3.38 -9.34 -14.24
N LEU A 153 -2.19 -9.92 -14.38
CA LEU A 153 -1.37 -9.79 -15.58
C LEU A 153 -2.22 -10.18 -16.79
N THR A 154 -2.35 -9.27 -17.74
CA THR A 154 -3.01 -9.57 -19.03
C THR A 154 -2.37 -10.80 -19.68
N ASP A 155 -3.13 -11.57 -20.47
CA ASP A 155 -2.61 -12.74 -21.20
C ASP A 155 -1.38 -12.44 -22.06
N ARG A 156 -1.22 -11.18 -22.48
CA ARG A 156 -0.04 -10.71 -23.23
C ARG A 156 1.17 -10.51 -22.32
N ALA A 157 0.96 -10.01 -21.10
CA ALA A 157 2.02 -9.87 -20.12
C ALA A 157 2.47 -11.24 -19.59
N LEU A 158 1.52 -12.17 -19.41
CA LEU A 158 1.82 -13.54 -19.00
C LEU A 158 2.68 -14.28 -20.05
N ARG A 159 2.29 -14.21 -21.33
CA ARG A 159 3.08 -14.79 -22.43
C ARG A 159 4.50 -14.24 -22.53
N ARG A 160 4.68 -12.92 -22.36
CA ARG A 160 6.02 -12.30 -22.34
C ARG A 160 6.89 -12.81 -21.20
N LEU A 161 6.27 -13.12 -20.07
CA LEU A 161 6.97 -13.61 -18.88
C LEU A 161 7.39 -15.08 -19.06
N GLU A 162 6.52 -15.88 -19.68
CA GLU A 162 6.81 -17.26 -20.09
C GLU A 162 7.95 -17.29 -21.12
N GLU A 163 7.88 -16.49 -22.19
CA GLU A 163 8.93 -16.38 -23.22
C GLU A 163 10.28 -15.95 -22.64
N ALA A 164 10.27 -15.01 -21.68
CA ALA A 164 11.49 -14.56 -21.00
C ALA A 164 12.11 -15.68 -20.16
N LYS A 165 11.29 -16.47 -19.46
CA LYS A 165 11.73 -17.61 -18.65
C LYS A 165 12.31 -18.72 -19.52
N GLU A 166 11.65 -19.06 -20.63
CA GLU A 166 12.17 -20.04 -21.59
C GLU A 166 13.52 -19.60 -22.18
N LEU A 167 13.67 -18.31 -22.49
CA LEU A 167 14.94 -17.77 -22.98
C LEU A 167 16.04 -17.88 -21.92
N GLU A 168 15.72 -17.65 -20.65
CA GLU A 168 16.66 -17.77 -19.54
C GLU A 168 17.10 -19.23 -19.32
N GLU A 169 16.16 -20.17 -19.36
CA GLU A 169 16.43 -21.61 -19.26
C GLU A 169 17.32 -22.08 -20.43
N ARG A 170 17.04 -21.64 -21.66
CA ARG A 170 17.88 -21.94 -22.83
C ARG A 170 19.29 -21.36 -22.71
N LYS A 171 19.41 -20.14 -22.17
CA LYS A 171 20.73 -19.53 -21.91
C LYS A 171 21.49 -20.32 -20.84
N ALA A 172 20.84 -20.74 -19.76
CA ALA A 172 21.45 -21.53 -18.70
C ALA A 172 21.90 -22.91 -19.20
N GLU A 173 21.16 -23.56 -20.10
CA GLU A 173 21.58 -24.80 -20.75
C GLU A 173 22.79 -24.61 -21.66
N ALA A 174 22.81 -23.57 -22.48
CA ALA A 174 23.96 -23.25 -23.33
C ALA A 174 25.24 -23.00 -22.52
N ILE A 175 25.13 -22.26 -21.41
CA ILE A 175 26.25 -22.02 -20.48
C ILE A 175 26.75 -23.34 -19.87
N ARG A 176 25.84 -24.25 -19.48
CA ARG A 176 26.21 -25.57 -18.93
C ARG A 176 26.93 -26.45 -19.95
N GLN A 177 26.50 -26.43 -21.21
CA GLN A 177 27.16 -27.17 -22.29
C GLN A 177 28.56 -26.60 -22.58
N GLN A 178 28.68 -25.28 -22.70
CA GLN A 178 29.98 -24.62 -22.88
C GLN A 178 30.96 -24.94 -21.74
N ALA A 179 30.51 -24.86 -20.49
CA ALA A 179 31.35 -25.20 -19.34
C ALA A 179 31.80 -26.68 -19.34
N ALA A 180 30.95 -27.60 -19.81
CA ALA A 180 31.30 -29.01 -19.93
C ALA A 180 32.33 -29.27 -21.05
N GLU A 181 32.19 -28.60 -22.20
CA GLU A 181 33.13 -28.66 -23.31
C GLU A 181 34.50 -28.06 -22.93
N GLU A 182 34.51 -26.90 -22.27
CA GLU A 182 35.73 -26.27 -21.76
C GLU A 182 36.46 -27.16 -20.74
N SER A 183 35.72 -27.81 -19.83
CA SER A 183 36.31 -28.76 -18.88
C SER A 183 36.90 -29.99 -19.56
N MET A 184 36.30 -30.47 -20.66
CA MET A 184 36.82 -31.62 -21.42
C MET A 184 38.10 -31.23 -22.17
N LEU A 185 38.11 -30.05 -22.80
CA LEU A 185 39.28 -29.50 -23.50
C LEU A 185 40.44 -29.18 -22.55
N ALA A 186 40.17 -28.73 -21.32
CA ALA A 186 41.19 -28.49 -20.31
C ALA A 186 41.83 -29.77 -19.74
N SER A 187 41.21 -30.93 -19.98
CA SER A 187 41.70 -32.25 -19.54
C SER A 187 42.50 -33.01 -20.61
N LEU A 188 42.63 -32.45 -21.82
CA LEU A 188 43.45 -32.95 -22.93
C LEU A 188 44.81 -32.24 -22.97
#